data_AF-A0A242K2Q1-F1
#
_entry.id   AF-A0A242K2Q1-F1
#
_cell.length_a   1.000
_cell.length_b   1.000
_cell.length_c   1.000
_cell.angle_alpha   90.00
_cell.angle_beta   90.00
_cell.angle_gamma   90.00
#
_symmetry.space_group_name_H-M   'P 1'
#
loop_
_entity.id
_entity.type
_entity.pdbx_description
1 polymer ?
#
loop_
_entity_poly.entity_id
_entity_poly.type
_entity_poly.pdbx_seq_one_letter_code
_entity_poly.pdbx_strand_id
1 'polypeptide(L)' 'MEDVLRSCCAGLDIHQKVIVACVIRSIDGKKRSEKFFASFDTTTRGLFELSDWLVSP' A
#
# COMPACT_ATOMS: atom_id res chain seq x y z
N MET A 1 11.34 14.16 18.71
CA MET A 1 10.97 14.17 17.29
C MET A 1 10.20 12.88 17.09
N GLU A 2 8.88 12.91 17.27
CA GLU A 2 8.05 11.74 16.96
C GLU A 2 7.95 11.67 15.44
N ASP A 3 8.47 10.60 14.86
CA ASP A 3 8.18 10.25 13.48
C ASP A 3 6.65 10.11 13.38
N VAL A 4 6.00 11.07 12.74
CA VAL A 4 4.55 11.06 12.52
C VAL A 4 4.24 9.92 11.54
N LEU A 5 4.09 8.71 12.08
CA LEU A 5 3.54 7.58 11.35
C LEU A 5 2.09 7.93 11.01
N ARG A 6 1.84 8.15 9.72
CA ARG A 6 0.48 8.33 9.21
C ARG A 6 -0.32 7.05 9.47
N SER A 7 -1.63 7.20 9.63
CA SER A 7 -2.56 6.09 9.88
C SER A 7 -2.54 5.02 8.78
N CYS A 8 -2.12 5.39 7.57
CA CYS A 8 -1.92 4.50 6.44
C CYS A 8 -0.59 4.85 5.74
N CYS A 9 0.26 3.84 5.54
CA CYS A 9 1.52 3.94 4.79
C CYS A 9 1.60 2.79 3.78
N ALA A 10 2.17 3.03 2.60
CA ALA A 10 2.40 2.00 1.59
C ALA A 10 3.86 1.99 1.12
N GLY A 11 4.44 0.80 1.01
CA GLY A 11 5.72 0.57 0.32
C GLY A 11 5.47 -0.06 -1.04
N LEU A 12 6.16 0.42 -2.07
CA LEU A 12 6.07 -0.09 -3.43
C LEU A 12 7.46 -0.56 -3.87
N ASP A 13 7.56 -1.80 -4.32
CA ASP A 13 8.74 -2.36 -4.98
C ASP A 13 8.43 -2.57 -6.47
N ILE A 14 9.20 -1.91 -7.34
CA ILE A 14 8.98 -1.94 -8.78
C ILE A 14 10.10 -2.74 -9.42
N HIS A 15 9.76 -3.90 -10.00
CA HIS A 15 10.69 -4.75 -10.71
C HIS A 15 10.22 -5.00 -12.15
N GLN A 16 10.76 -4.22 -13.08
CA GLN A 16 10.48 -4.28 -14.52
C GLN A 16 8.98 -4.13 -14.86
N LYS A 17 8.26 -5.25 -14.96
CA LYS A 17 6.86 -5.32 -15.38
C LYS A 17 5.89 -5.41 -14.22
N VAL A 18 6.38 -5.65 -13.01
CA VAL A 18 5.55 -5.92 -11.83
C VAL A 18 5.85 -4.89 -10.74
N ILE A 19 4.80 -4.43 -10.08
CA ILE A 19 4.82 -3.63 -8.87
C ILE A 19 4.28 -4.50 -7.74
N VAL A 20 5.05 -4.68 -6.66
CA VAL A 20 4.59 -5.31 -5.43
C VAL A 20 4.33 -4.21 -4.40
N ALA A 21 3.10 -4.13 -3.91
CA ALA A 21 2.68 -3.14 -2.93
C ALA A 21 2.45 -3.79 -1.56
N CYS A 22 2.86 -3.09 -0.50
CA CYS A 22 2.59 -3.45 0.90
C CYS A 22 1.97 -2.25 1.61
N VAL A 23 0.71 -2.37 2.02
CA VAL A 23 -0.01 -1.34 2.79
C VAL A 23 -0.03 -1.73 4.26
N ILE A 24 0.34 -0.80 5.13
CA ILE A 24 0.24 -0.92 6.58
C ILE A 24 -0.87 0.03 7.06
N ARG A 25 -1.90 -0.53 7.69
CA ARG A 25 -3.01 0.24 8.28
C ARG A 25 -3.04 0.07 9.79
N SER A 26 -3.03 1.20 10.50
CA SER A 26 -3.38 1.24 11.91
C SER A 26 -4.89 1.12 12.05
N ILE A 27 -5.33 0.18 12.89
CA ILE A 27 -6.76 -0.02 13.16
C ILE A 27 -7.03 0.52 14.55
N ASP A 28 -7.97 1.46 14.64
CA ASP A 28 -8.38 2.05 15.92
C ASP A 28 -8.78 0.96 16.91
N GLY A 29 -8.24 1.04 18.12
CA GLY A 29 -8.46 0.05 19.17
C GLY A 29 -7.65 -1.25 19.06
N LYS A 30 -6.87 -1.45 18.00
CA LYS A 30 -5.91 -2.57 17.91
C LYS A 30 -4.47 -2.09 18.14
N LYS A 31 -3.74 -2.80 19.00
CA LYS A 31 -2.28 -2.56 19.21
C LYS A 31 -1.43 -2.93 18.00
N ARG A 32 -1.96 -3.71 17.04
CA ARG A 32 -1.21 -4.24 15.90
C ARG A 32 -1.83 -3.76 14.59
N SER A 33 -1.00 -3.17 13.74
CA SER A 33 -1.36 -2.80 12.37
C SER A 33 -1.57 -4.04 11.48
N GLU A 34 -2.48 -3.95 10.53
CA GLU A 34 -2.67 -4.97 9.49
C GLU A 34 -1.83 -4.64 8.26
N LYS A 35 -1.34 -5.69 7.59
CA LYS A 35 -0.53 -5.59 6.37
C LYS A 35 -1.26 -6.23 5.20
N PHE A 36 -1.35 -5.53 4.09
CA PHE A 36 -1.99 -5.99 2.87
C PHE A 36 -0.98 -5.99 1.74
N PHE A 37 -0.98 -7.05 0.94
CA PHE A 37 -0.06 -7.22 -0.19
C PHE A 37 -0.85 -7.41 -1.48
N ALA A 38 -0.40 -6.76 -2.54
CA ALA A 38 -0.95 -6.94 -3.88
C ALA A 38 0.14 -6.71 -4.93
N SER A 39 -0.04 -7.30 -6.11
CA SER A 39 0.86 -7.12 -7.25
C SER A 39 0.10 -6.57 -8.44
N PHE A 40 0.72 -5.63 -9.16
CA PHE A 40 0.14 -4.94 -10.31
C PHE A 40 1.13 -4.89 -11.47
N ASP A 41 0.63 -4.68 -12.68
CA ASP A 41 1.48 -4.41 -13.84
C ASP A 41 1.98 -2.96 -13.85
N THR A 42 3.13 -2.71 -14.51
CA THR A 42 3.63 -1.34 -14.78
C THR A 42 2.97 -0.66 -15.99
N THR A 43 1.92 -1.25 -16.54
CA THR A 43 1.11 -0.62 -17.59
C THR A 43 0.21 0.47 -17.01
N THR A 44 -0.26 1.41 -17.84
CA THR A 44 -1.20 2.46 -17.39
C THR A 44 -2.44 1.88 -16.70
N ARG A 45 -2.99 0.76 -17.20
CA ARG A 45 -4.10 0.06 -16.55
C ARG A 45 -3.72 -0.48 -15.17
N GLY A 46 -2.56 -1.13 -15.05
CA GLY A 46 -2.07 -1.63 -13.76
C GLY A 46 -1.80 -0.51 -12.75
N LEU A 47 -1.36 0.66 -13.21
CA LEU A 47 -1.21 1.85 -12.36
C LEU A 47 -2.56 2.39 -11.86
N PHE A 48 -3.62 2.36 -12.69
CA PHE A 48 -4.97 2.70 -12.24
C PHE A 48 -5.48 1.69 -11.21
N GLU A 49 -5.31 0.39 -11.45
CA GLU A 49 -5.68 -0.67 -10.50
C GLU A 49 -4.95 -0.52 -9.15
N LEU A 50 -3.64 -0.20 -9.19
CA LEU A 50 -2.86 0.10 -7.99
C LEU A 50 -3.41 1.33 -7.26
N SER A 51 -3.72 2.40 -8.00
CA SER A 51 -4.27 3.63 -7.42
C SER A 51 -5.60 3.35 -6.71
N ASP A 52 -6.52 2.64 -7.37
CA ASP A 52 -7.82 2.26 -6.81
C ASP A 52 -7.66 1.40 -5.56
N TRP A 53 -6.71 0.45 -5.58
CA TRP A 53 -6.42 -0.40 -4.43
C TRP A 53 -5.86 0.38 -3.23
N LEU A 54 -4.99 1.36 -3.45
CA LEU A 54 -4.39 2.17 -2.38
C LEU A 54 -5.41 3.04 -1.64
N VAL A 55 -6.44 3.52 -2.35
CA VAL A 55 -7.50 4.39 -1.78
C VAL A 55 -8.71 3.62 -1.27
N SER A 56 -8.80 2.31 -1.54
CA SER A 56 -9.84 1.45 -0.99
C SER A 56 -9.84 1.51 0.54
N PRO A 57 -11.02 1.57 1.21
CA PRO A 57 -11.14 1.61 2.66
C PRO A 57 -10.57 0.37 3.35
#